data_AF-A0A940UDH4-F1
#
_entry.id   AF-A0A940UDH4-F1
#
_cell.length_a   1.000
_cell.length_b   1.000
_cell.length_c   1.000
_cell.angle_alpha   90.00
_cell.angle_beta   90.00
_cell.angle_gamma   90.00
#
_symmetry.space_group_name_H-M   'P 1'
#
loop_
_entity.id
_entity.type
_entity.pdbx_description
1 polymer ?
#
loop_
_entity_poly.entity_id
_entity_poly.type
_entity_poly.pdbx_seq_one_letter_code
_entity_poly.pdbx_strand_id
1 'polypeptide(L)'
;FRAITIAAVILVVLGSNRFSRVEAVEHHGYDADMRGNRDACLSCHNDKIAKSHSNCMPVCLFGKSHPDNKVYPPPNRKSDFKPVAVAENNGIMFIDGKMDCLSCHSLLVKSRYHLRINNWEKQICYACHQKLGTATGG
;
A
#
# COMPACT_ATOMS: atom_id res chain seq x y z
N PHE A 1 -42.68 -51.91 17.99
CA PHE A 1 -43.44 -50.67 18.20
C PHE A 1 -42.55 -49.63 18.88
N ARG A 2 -42.36 -48.47 18.22
CA ARG A 2 -41.97 -47.14 18.77
C ARG A 2 -40.55 -47.03 19.36
N ALA A 3 -39.74 -45.99 19.10
CA ALA A 3 -39.79 -44.86 18.20
C ALA A 3 -38.32 -44.36 18.07
N ILE A 4 -37.88 -44.06 16.85
CA ILE A 4 -36.55 -43.52 16.55
C ILE A 4 -36.56 -42.03 16.92
N THR A 5 -35.77 -41.62 17.90
CA THR A 5 -35.59 -40.20 18.25
C THR A 5 -34.47 -39.63 17.38
N ILE A 6 -34.82 -38.90 16.33
CA ILE A 6 -33.88 -38.14 15.50
C ILE A 6 -33.54 -36.86 16.28
N ALA A 7 -32.38 -36.85 16.95
CA ALA A 7 -31.82 -35.61 17.48
C ALA A 7 -31.08 -34.88 16.35
N ALA A 8 -31.71 -33.86 15.79
CA ALA A 8 -31.07 -32.94 14.86
C ALA A 8 -30.02 -32.11 15.61
N VAL A 9 -28.74 -32.46 15.45
CA VAL A 9 -27.63 -31.64 15.91
C VAL A 9 -27.47 -30.49 14.92
N ILE A 10 -28.07 -29.35 15.25
CA ILE A 10 -27.84 -28.08 14.55
C ILE A 10 -26.40 -27.66 14.90
N LEU A 11 -25.48 -27.95 13.98
CA LEU A 11 -24.10 -27.46 14.02
C LEU A 11 -24.15 -25.96 13.69
N VAL A 12 -24.26 -25.15 14.73
CA VAL A 12 -24.09 -23.68 14.62
C VAL A 12 -22.65 -23.43 14.21
N VAL A 13 -22.44 -23.26 12.90
CA VAL A 13 -21.21 -22.67 12.37
C VAL A 13 -21.19 -21.23 12.87
N LEU A 14 -20.63 -21.02 14.06
CA LEU A 14 -20.18 -19.70 14.50
C LEU A 14 -19.01 -19.34 13.59
N GLY A 15 -19.37 -18.88 12.39
CA GLY A 15 -18.49 -18.26 11.43
C GLY A 15 -17.74 -17.18 12.17
N SER A 16 -16.47 -17.45 12.43
CA SER A 16 -15.49 -16.44 12.77
C SER A 16 -15.34 -15.56 11.54
N ASN A 17 -16.36 -14.73 11.29
CA ASN A 17 -16.28 -13.53 10.49
C ASN A 17 -15.32 -12.61 11.24
N ARG A 18 -14.03 -12.93 11.15
CA ARG A 18 -12.98 -11.94 11.18
C ARG A 18 -13.16 -11.13 9.91
N PHE A 19 -14.24 -10.35 9.88
CA PHE A 19 -14.32 -9.16 9.06
C PHE A 19 -12.98 -8.48 9.29
N SER A 20 -12.14 -8.50 8.26
CA SER A 20 -11.00 -7.61 8.14
C SER A 20 -11.54 -6.25 8.51
N ARG A 21 -11.32 -5.82 9.76
CA ARG A 21 -11.62 -4.44 10.12
C ARG A 21 -10.73 -3.65 9.19
N VAL A 22 -11.37 -3.01 8.21
CA VAL A 22 -10.84 -1.86 7.51
C VAL A 22 -10.27 -1.00 8.63
N GLU A 23 -8.95 -0.92 8.69
CA GLU A 23 -8.25 -0.22 9.75
C GLU A 23 -8.34 1.26 9.35
N ALA A 24 -9.53 1.80 9.57
CA ALA A 24 -9.91 3.13 9.10
C ALA A 24 -9.16 4.19 9.91
N VAL A 25 -8.67 5.20 9.22
CA VAL A 25 -8.01 6.36 9.80
C VAL A 25 -8.62 7.62 9.21
N GLU A 26 -8.87 8.60 10.08
CA GLU A 26 -9.33 9.91 9.65
C GLU A 26 -8.23 10.60 8.82
N HIS A 27 -8.59 11.01 7.62
CA HIS A 27 -7.72 11.68 6.67
C HIS A 27 -8.48 12.81 5.98
N HIS A 28 -8.25 14.05 6.42
CA HIS A 28 -8.90 15.25 5.89
C HIS A 28 -10.43 15.27 6.03
N GLY A 29 -10.94 14.74 7.14
CA GLY A 29 -12.36 14.68 7.46
C GLY A 29 -13.10 13.47 6.85
N TYR A 30 -12.37 12.55 6.24
CA TYR A 30 -12.91 11.30 5.69
C TYR A 30 -12.24 10.08 6.34
N ASP A 31 -12.99 8.99 6.50
CA ASP A 31 -12.42 7.71 6.90
C ASP A 31 -11.76 7.04 5.70
N ALA A 32 -10.45 6.83 5.77
CA ALA A 32 -9.66 6.17 4.73
C ALA A 32 -9.08 4.85 5.23
N ASP A 33 -9.01 3.84 4.37
CA ASP A 33 -8.41 2.55 4.70
C ASP A 33 -6.88 2.66 4.72
N MET A 34 -6.26 2.45 5.90
CA MET A 34 -4.79 2.50 6.02
C MET A 34 -4.07 1.32 5.36
N ARG A 35 -4.81 0.37 4.79
CA ARG A 35 -4.31 -0.72 3.93
C ARG A 35 -4.97 -0.73 2.55
N GLY A 36 -5.60 0.37 2.16
CA GLY A 36 -6.23 0.52 0.87
C GLY A 36 -5.24 0.37 -0.28
N ASN A 37 -5.72 -0.21 -1.38
CA ASN A 37 -4.98 -0.25 -2.64
C ASN A 37 -5.11 1.09 -3.39
N ARG A 38 -4.53 1.17 -4.58
CA ARG A 38 -4.61 2.31 -5.50
C ARG A 38 -6.05 2.83 -5.66
N ASP A 39 -7.00 1.94 -5.90
CA ASP A 39 -8.36 2.33 -6.22
C ASP A 39 -9.06 2.98 -5.00
N ALA A 40 -8.73 2.52 -3.79
CA ALA A 40 -9.17 3.17 -2.55
C ALA A 40 -8.59 4.59 -2.39
N CYS A 41 -7.35 4.83 -2.82
CA CYS A 41 -6.77 6.17 -2.80
C CYS A 41 -7.42 7.07 -3.86
N LEU A 42 -7.64 6.53 -5.06
CA LEU A 42 -8.21 7.25 -6.20
C LEU A 42 -9.72 7.48 -6.09
N SER A 43 -10.43 6.82 -5.18
CA SER A 43 -11.85 7.14 -4.94
C SER A 43 -12.04 8.59 -4.48
N CYS A 44 -11.04 9.14 -3.78
CA CYS A 44 -11.01 10.54 -3.35
C CYS A 44 -10.03 11.39 -4.17
N HIS A 45 -8.84 10.87 -4.51
CA HIS A 45 -7.83 11.58 -5.30
C HIS A 45 -8.09 11.48 -6.81
N ASN A 46 -9.19 12.09 -7.26
CA ASN A 46 -9.69 12.03 -8.64
C ASN A 46 -10.01 13.39 -9.27
N ASP A 47 -9.46 14.48 -8.71
CA ASP A 47 -9.72 15.87 -9.07
C ASP A 47 -11.15 16.38 -8.79
N LYS A 48 -12.09 15.51 -8.39
CA LYS A 48 -13.45 15.90 -8.01
C LYS A 48 -13.61 16.13 -6.52
N ILE A 49 -13.05 15.24 -5.70
CA ILE A 49 -13.14 15.30 -4.23
C ILE A 49 -11.87 15.91 -3.65
N ALA A 50 -10.73 15.29 -3.94
CA ALA A 50 -9.41 15.80 -3.66
C ALA A 50 -8.62 15.90 -4.96
N LYS A 51 -7.62 16.78 -4.98
CA LYS A 51 -6.69 16.87 -6.11
C LYS A 51 -6.14 15.47 -6.39
N SER A 52 -6.23 15.06 -7.66
CA SER A 52 -5.52 13.89 -8.12
C SER A 52 -4.05 14.13 -7.86
N HIS A 53 -3.46 13.26 -7.06
CA HIS A 53 -2.02 13.21 -6.99
C HIS A 53 -1.56 12.35 -8.16
N SER A 54 -1.65 12.91 -9.37
CA SER A 54 -0.93 12.36 -10.51
C SER A 54 0.56 12.53 -10.23
N ASN A 55 1.15 11.51 -9.63
CA ASN A 55 2.46 10.99 -9.94
C ASN A 55 3.66 11.98 -9.99
N CYS A 56 3.61 13.15 -9.35
CA CYS A 56 4.80 13.99 -9.07
C CYS A 56 4.47 15.18 -8.16
N MET A 57 5.20 15.31 -7.06
CA MET A 57 5.48 16.63 -6.47
C MET A 57 6.58 17.33 -7.29
N PRO A 58 6.73 18.68 -7.26
CA PRO A 58 7.67 19.44 -8.09
C PRO A 58 9.16 19.11 -7.84
N VAL A 59 9.46 18.21 -6.90
CA VAL A 59 10.82 17.71 -6.62
C VAL A 59 10.82 16.18 -6.50
N CYS A 60 10.24 15.49 -7.48
CA CYS A 60 10.74 14.18 -7.85
C CYS A 60 11.84 14.40 -8.89
N LEU A 61 13.04 13.86 -8.69
CA LEU A 61 14.25 13.99 -9.54
C LEU A 61 14.05 13.65 -11.04
N PHE A 62 12.84 13.30 -11.48
CA PHE A 62 12.52 12.79 -12.82
C PHE A 62 11.28 13.42 -13.51
N GLY A 63 10.64 14.45 -12.94
CA GLY A 63 9.70 15.33 -13.68
C GLY A 63 8.53 14.67 -14.43
N LYS A 64 8.20 13.41 -14.14
CA LYS A 64 7.17 12.61 -14.82
C LYS A 64 6.47 11.72 -13.81
N SER A 65 5.30 11.23 -14.22
CA SER A 65 4.50 10.23 -13.52
C SER A 65 5.35 9.15 -12.81
N HIS A 66 5.48 9.17 -11.47
CA HIS A 66 6.08 8.10 -10.68
C HIS A 66 5.21 6.83 -10.69
N PRO A 67 5.85 5.65 -10.76
CA PRO A 67 5.13 4.38 -10.82
C PRO A 67 4.40 4.07 -9.50
N ASP A 68 3.13 3.71 -9.62
CA ASP A 68 2.27 3.07 -8.62
C ASP A 68 1.67 1.78 -9.22
N ASN A 69 1.12 0.91 -8.36
CA ASN A 69 0.57 -0.40 -8.73
C ASN A 69 1.53 -1.26 -9.57
N LYS A 70 2.81 -1.32 -9.18
CA LYS A 70 3.85 -2.13 -9.84
C LYS A 70 4.24 -3.32 -8.99
N VAL A 71 4.34 -4.50 -9.60
CA VAL A 71 4.87 -5.70 -8.91
C VAL A 71 6.27 -5.42 -8.35
N TYR A 72 6.47 -5.80 -7.10
CA TYR A 72 7.74 -5.62 -6.41
C TYR A 72 8.29 -6.96 -5.88
N PRO A 73 9.60 -7.23 -6.03
CA PRO A 73 10.51 -6.53 -6.93
C PRO A 73 10.14 -6.78 -8.41
N PRO A 74 10.49 -5.89 -9.34
CA PRO A 74 10.24 -6.11 -10.77
C PRO A 74 10.86 -7.44 -11.24
N PRO A 75 10.10 -8.33 -11.92
CA PRO A 75 10.56 -9.69 -12.23
C PRO A 75 11.87 -9.75 -13.02
N ASN A 76 12.09 -8.78 -13.92
CA ASN A 76 13.27 -8.68 -14.79
C ASN A 76 14.44 -7.91 -14.15
N ARG A 77 14.30 -7.41 -12.91
CA ARG A 77 15.32 -6.61 -12.23
C ARG A 77 15.52 -6.98 -10.77
N LYS A 78 15.12 -8.18 -10.33
CA LYS A 78 15.13 -8.57 -8.91
C LYS A 78 16.46 -8.31 -8.20
N SER A 79 17.60 -8.46 -8.87
CA SER A 79 18.94 -8.19 -8.34
C SER A 79 19.21 -6.73 -7.99
N ASP A 80 18.47 -5.78 -8.57
CA ASP A 80 18.64 -4.35 -8.30
C ASP A 80 17.88 -3.90 -7.03
N PHE A 81 17.01 -4.77 -6.52
CA PHE A 81 16.08 -4.48 -5.45
C PHE A 81 16.33 -5.36 -4.22
N LYS A 82 16.03 -4.81 -3.06
CA LYS A 82 16.04 -5.53 -1.79
C LYS A 82 14.88 -6.54 -1.78
N PRO A 83 15.04 -7.71 -1.14
CA PRO A 83 13.93 -8.62 -0.89
C PRO A 83 12.77 -7.92 -0.18
N VAL A 84 11.53 -8.39 -0.40
CA VAL A 84 10.31 -7.80 0.17
C VAL A 84 10.45 -7.55 1.68
N ALA A 85 10.83 -8.57 2.45
CA ALA A 85 10.96 -8.46 3.90
C ALA A 85 11.99 -7.39 4.33
N VAL A 86 13.06 -7.21 3.55
CA VAL A 86 14.08 -6.19 3.84
C VAL A 86 13.55 -4.79 3.52
N ALA A 87 12.81 -4.62 2.43
CA ALA A 87 12.18 -3.35 2.10
C ALA A 87 11.08 -2.98 3.09
N GLU A 88 10.30 -3.96 3.56
CA GLU A 88 9.30 -3.77 4.62
C GLU A 88 9.93 -3.37 5.95
N ASN A 89 11.04 -4.00 6.32
CA ASN A 89 11.80 -3.60 7.50
C ASN A 89 12.39 -2.18 7.39
N ASN A 90 12.61 -1.69 6.16
CA ASN A 90 13.00 -0.28 5.93
C ASN A 90 11.80 0.68 5.89
N GLY A 91 10.59 0.19 6.18
CA GLY A 91 9.39 1.00 6.24
C GLY A 91 8.66 1.15 4.91
N ILE A 92 8.83 0.26 3.95
CA ILE A 92 7.97 0.21 2.75
C ILE A 92 6.78 -0.71 3.02
N MET A 93 5.61 -0.42 2.48
CA MET A 93 4.45 -1.29 2.56
C MET A 93 4.10 -1.83 1.18
N PHE A 94 3.90 -3.12 1.01
CA PHE A 94 3.40 -3.67 -0.26
C PHE A 94 1.94 -4.12 -0.11
N ILE A 95 1.12 -3.80 -1.10
CA ILE A 95 -0.27 -4.24 -1.18
C ILE A 95 -0.34 -5.28 -2.29
N ASP A 96 -0.72 -6.52 -1.95
CA ASP A 96 -0.80 -7.63 -2.89
C ASP A 96 0.50 -7.88 -3.70
N GLY A 97 1.66 -7.72 -3.03
CA GLY A 97 2.97 -7.88 -3.67
C GLY A 97 3.33 -6.75 -4.64
N LYS A 98 2.61 -5.63 -4.59
CA LYS A 98 2.85 -4.46 -5.42
C LYS A 98 3.22 -3.25 -4.59
N MET A 99 4.03 -2.40 -5.19
CA MET A 99 4.24 -1.03 -4.78
C MET A 99 3.04 -0.20 -5.19
N ASP A 100 2.42 0.48 -4.23
CA ASP A 100 1.21 1.29 -4.35
C ASP A 100 1.37 2.63 -3.61
N CYS A 101 0.35 3.49 -3.57
CA CYS A 101 0.38 4.80 -2.91
C CYS A 101 0.90 4.67 -1.47
N LEU A 102 0.35 3.73 -0.70
CA LEU A 102 0.70 3.51 0.70
C LEU A 102 2.09 2.86 0.92
N SER A 103 2.78 2.46 -0.16
CA SER A 103 4.18 2.01 -0.07
C SER A 103 5.11 3.12 0.37
N CYS A 104 4.86 4.33 -0.14
CA CYS A 104 5.66 5.52 0.14
C CYS A 104 4.92 6.47 1.09
N HIS A 105 3.59 6.44 1.05
CA HIS A 105 2.74 7.32 1.84
C HIS A 105 2.14 6.59 3.05
N SER A 106 1.87 7.32 4.13
CA SER A 106 1.22 6.82 5.32
C SER A 106 0.20 7.84 5.79
N LEU A 107 -1.06 7.42 5.88
CA LEU A 107 -2.16 8.26 6.37
C LEU A 107 -1.96 8.71 7.83
N LEU A 108 -1.06 8.07 8.58
CA LEU A 108 -0.71 8.44 9.96
C LEU A 108 0.28 9.62 10.04
N VAL A 109 0.99 9.93 8.94
CA VAL A 109 2.02 10.96 8.92
C VAL A 109 1.43 12.29 8.52
N LYS A 110 1.29 13.23 9.47
CA LYS A 110 0.66 14.54 9.22
C LYS A 110 1.53 15.56 8.47
N SER A 111 2.78 15.19 8.12
CA SER A 111 3.67 16.08 7.39
C SER A 111 3.25 16.19 5.92
N ARG A 112 3.75 17.23 5.24
CA ARG A 112 3.47 17.44 3.82
C ARG A 112 3.85 16.18 3.03
N TYR A 113 2.93 15.73 2.16
CA TYR A 113 3.03 14.50 1.35
C TYR A 113 2.94 13.19 2.10
N HIS A 114 2.71 13.17 3.42
CA HIS A 114 2.44 11.95 4.16
C HIS A 114 3.53 10.87 3.98
N LEU A 115 4.80 11.25 3.79
CA LEU A 115 5.85 10.27 3.49
C LEU A 115 6.15 9.38 4.69
N ARG A 116 6.11 8.06 4.49
CA ARG A 116 6.43 7.05 5.51
C ARG A 116 7.91 7.03 5.87
N ILE A 117 8.76 7.35 4.90
CA ILE A 117 10.21 7.49 5.05
C ILE A 117 10.57 8.90 4.59
N ASN A 118 11.37 9.61 5.37
CA ASN A 118 11.87 10.90 4.91
C ASN A 118 12.64 10.71 3.58
N ASN A 119 12.60 11.71 2.70
CA ASN A 119 13.31 11.65 1.41
C ASN A 119 14.64 12.42 1.43
N TRP A 120 15.22 12.65 2.63
CA TRP A 120 16.56 13.22 2.73
C TRP A 120 17.55 12.27 2.07
N GLU A 121 18.49 12.78 1.27
CA GLU A 121 19.50 11.97 0.59
C GLU A 121 18.97 10.72 -0.16
N LYS A 122 17.73 10.80 -0.67
CA LYS A 122 17.09 9.70 -1.41
C LYS A 122 16.86 8.43 -0.57
N GLN A 123 16.73 8.56 0.76
CA GLN A 123 16.52 7.43 1.68
C GLN A 123 15.35 6.52 1.26
N ILE A 124 14.25 7.10 0.77
CA ILE A 124 13.10 6.32 0.28
C ILE A 124 13.46 5.41 -0.90
N CYS A 125 14.38 5.84 -1.77
CA CYS A 125 14.83 5.04 -2.90
C CYS A 125 15.68 3.86 -2.41
N TYR A 126 16.57 4.11 -1.45
CA TYR A 126 17.40 3.08 -0.82
C TYR A 126 16.61 2.12 0.06
N ALA A 127 15.38 2.45 0.46
CA ALA A 127 14.51 1.51 1.17
C ALA A 127 14.20 0.27 0.31
N CYS A 128 14.09 0.47 -1.02
CA CYS A 128 13.81 -0.56 -2.01
C CYS A 128 15.06 -1.01 -2.80
N HIS A 129 15.95 -0.10 -3.18
CA HIS A 129 17.07 -0.42 -4.07
C HIS A 129 18.31 -0.89 -3.32
N GLN A 130 19.03 -1.86 -3.89
CA GLN A 130 20.36 -2.25 -3.39
C GLN A 130 21.42 -1.19 -3.74
N LYS A 131 21.28 -0.59 -4.93
CA LYS A 131 22.09 0.51 -5.43
C LYS A 131 21.23 1.41 -6.31
N LEU A 132 21.42 2.72 -6.24
CA LEU A 132 20.88 3.62 -7.25
C LEU A 132 21.83 3.56 -8.44
N GLY A 133 21.36 3.01 -9.57
CA GLY A 133 22.11 3.12 -10.81
C GLY A 133 22.34 4.60 -11.14
N THR A 134 23.48 4.92 -11.76
CA THR A 134 23.60 6.19 -12.48
C THR A 134 22.46 6.22 -13.49
N ALA A 135 21.51 7.15 -13.33
CA ALA A 135 20.40 7.30 -14.25
C ALA A 135 20.93 7.71 -15.63
N THR A 136 21.35 6.74 -16.45
CA THR A 136 21.51 6.94 -17.89
C THR A 136 20.12 6.76 -18.48
N GLY A 137 19.52 7.89 -18.86
CA GLY A 137 18.16 7.97 -19.37
C GLY A 137 17.89 7.04 -20.55
N GLY A 138 16.68 6.50 -20.57
CA GLY A 138 16.01 5.97 -21.75
C GLY A 138 14.70 6.72 -21.94
#